data_AF-A0A923W617-F1
#
_entry.id   AF-A0A923W617-F1
#
_cell.length_a   1.000
_cell.length_b   1.000
_cell.length_c   1.000
_cell.angle_alpha   90.00
_cell.angle_beta   90.00
_cell.angle_gamma   90.00
#
_symmetry.space_group_name_H-M   'P 1'
#
loop_
_entity.id
_entity.type
_entity.pdbx_description
1 polymer ?
#
loop_
_entity_poly.entity_id
_entity_poly.type
_entity_poly.pdbx_seq_one_letter_code
_entity_poly.pdbx_strand_id
1 'polypeptide(L)' 'MKLSLFIATHLEKILLEWDVFARTLFPASPVPPPHVLRDHAREILQEIVADLGRYQTAAQQKEKSEGQDP' A
#
# COMPACT_ATOMS: atom_id res chain seq x y z
N MET A 1 3.84 17.94 2.42
CA MET A 1 3.71 16.82 1.45
C MET A 1 2.45 16.04 1.76
N LYS A 2 1.70 15.59 0.74
CA LYS A 2 0.57 14.65 0.93
C LYS A 2 1.08 13.21 0.75
N LEU A 3 0.71 12.31 1.67
CA LEU A 3 1.15 10.90 1.63
C LEU A 3 0.69 10.19 0.35
N SER A 4 -0.56 10.42 -0.09
CA SER A 4 -1.08 9.88 -1.35
C SER A 4 -0.22 10.27 -2.55
N LEU A 5 0.20 11.54 -2.63
CA LEU A 5 1.07 12.03 -3.69
C LEU A 5 2.47 11.38 -3.62
N PHE A 6 3.01 11.20 -2.41
CA PHE A 6 4.30 10.54 -2.23
C PHE A 6 4.26 9.09 -2.72
N ILE A 7 3.25 8.31 -2.31
CA ILE A 7 3.09 6.91 -2.68
C ILE A 7 2.89 6.80 -4.20
N ALA A 8 2.00 7.60 -4.79
CA ALA A 8 1.75 7.58 -6.22
C ALA A 8 3.00 7.91 -7.06
N THR A 9 3.79 8.90 -6.61
CA THR A 9 5.01 9.33 -7.32
C THR A 9 6.13 8.31 -7.25
N HIS A 10 6.20 7.52 -6.17
CA HIS A 10 7.29 6.59 -5.91
C HIS A 10 6.87 5.12 -5.92
N LEU A 11 5.68 4.81 -6.49
CA LEU A 11 5.06 3.49 -6.43
C LEU A 11 6.03 2.36 -6.83
N GLU A 12 6.71 2.50 -7.97
CA GLU A 12 7.64 1.48 -8.45
C GLU A 12 8.88 1.32 -7.56
N LYS A 13 9.36 2.41 -6.95
CA LYS A 13 10.48 2.36 -6.00
C LYS A 13 10.06 1.67 -4.69
N ILE A 14 8.88 1.98 -4.18
CA ILE A 14 8.30 1.33 -2.99
C ILE A 14 8.16 -0.19 -3.23
N LEU A 15 7.64 -0.59 -4.39
CA LEU A 15 7.47 -1.99 -4.77
C LEU A 15 8.82 -2.72 -4.91
N LEU A 16 9.85 -2.06 -5.42
CA LEU A 16 11.20 -2.63 -5.51
C LEU A 16 11.79 -2.88 -4.12
N GLU A 17 11.72 -1.88 -3.23
CA GLU A 17 12.22 -2.02 -1.85
C GLU A 17 11.43 -3.09 -1.07
N TRP A 18 10.12 -3.20 -1.32
CA TRP A 18 9.30 -4.28 -0.76
C TRP A 18 9.83 -5.64 -1.21
N ASP A 19 10.07 -5.86 -2.52
CA ASP A 19 10.60 -7.14 -3.02
C ASP A 19 11.96 -7.48 -2.38
N VAL A 20 12.86 -6.50 -2.29
CA VAL A 20 14.17 -6.65 -1.63
C VAL A 20 13.98 -7.07 -0.18
N PHE A 21 13.10 -6.40 0.57
CA PHE A 21 12.80 -6.74 1.96
C PHE A 21 12.17 -8.13 2.11
N ALA A 22 11.20 -8.48 1.27
CA ALA A 22 10.52 -9.78 1.33
C ALA A 22 11.51 -10.95 1.15
N ARG A 23 12.52 -10.79 0.30
CA ARG A 23 13.60 -11.78 0.12
C ARG A 23 14.42 -12.01 1.39
N THR A 24 14.52 -11.02 2.27
CA THR A 24 15.22 -11.18 3.56
C THR A 24 14.44 -12.04 4.56
N LEU A 25 13.11 -12.12 4.42
CA LEU A 25 12.24 -12.88 5.32
C LEU A 25 12.16 -14.37 4.99
N PHE A 26 12.45 -14.73 3.73
CA PHE A 26 12.35 -16.11 3.25
C PHE A 26 13.68 -16.62 2.65
N PRO A 27 14.76 -16.73 3.44
CA PRO A 27 16.09 -17.09 2.93
C PRO A 27 16.20 -18.54 2.41
N ALA A 28 15.28 -19.44 2.80
CA ALA A 28 15.34 -20.87 2.51
C ALA A 28 14.12 -21.43 1.73
N SER A 29 13.11 -20.60 1.44
CA SER A 29 11.94 -21.01 0.65
C SER A 29 12.16 -20.58 -0.80
N PRO A 30 11.69 -21.33 -1.82
CA PRO A 30 11.55 -20.76 -3.15
C PRO A 30 10.70 -19.49 -3.00
N VAL A 31 11.33 -18.35 -3.26
CA VAL A 31 10.65 -17.05 -3.26
C VAL A 31 9.46 -17.22 -4.22
N PRO A 32 8.22 -16.94 -3.80
CA PRO A 32 7.09 -16.90 -4.72
C PRO A 32 7.50 -16.06 -5.93
N PRO A 33 7.08 -16.42 -7.15
CA PRO A 33 7.48 -15.67 -8.33
C PRO A 33 7.30 -14.17 -8.08
N PRO A 34 8.31 -13.32 -8.39
CA PRO A 34 8.31 -11.91 -7.97
C PRO A 34 7.05 -11.12 -8.36
N HIS A 35 6.35 -11.58 -9.39
CA HIS A 35 5.07 -11.02 -9.82
C HIS A 35 3.95 -11.20 -8.78
N VAL A 36 3.86 -12.34 -8.09
CA VAL A 36 2.74 -12.62 -7.17
C VAL A 36 2.76 -11.68 -5.96
N LEU A 37 3.92 -11.38 -5.39
CA LEU A 37 4.00 -10.48 -4.23
C LEU A 37 3.92 -9.01 -4.64
N ARG A 38 4.52 -8.67 -5.79
CA ARG A 38 4.57 -7.28 -6.28
C ARG A 38 3.22 -6.79 -6.78
N ASP A 39 2.45 -7.64 -7.47
CA ASP A 39 1.19 -7.23 -8.06
C ASP A 39 0.13 -6.98 -6.97
N HIS A 40 0.01 -7.84 -5.96
CA HIS A 40 -0.86 -7.58 -4.81
C HIS A 40 -0.43 -6.34 -4.01
N ALA A 41 0.88 -6.16 -3.78
CA ALA A 41 1.37 -4.95 -3.10
C ALA A 41 1.02 -3.67 -3.87
N ARG A 42 1.04 -3.73 -5.21
CA ARG A 42 0.63 -2.61 -6.07
C ARG A 42 -0.84 -2.29 -5.88
N GLU A 43 -1.71 -3.28 -5.94
CA GLU A 43 -3.17 -3.11 -5.76
C GLU A 43 -3.49 -2.50 -4.39
N ILE A 44 -2.88 -3.01 -3.31
CA ILE A 44 -3.04 -2.48 -1.96
C ILE A 44 -2.62 -1.00 -1.89
N LEU A 45 -1.46 -0.65 -2.46
CA LEU A 45 -0.98 0.73 -2.45
C LEU A 45 -1.87 1.67 -3.28
N GLN A 46 -2.44 1.18 -4.38
CA GLN A 46 -3.37 1.95 -5.21
C GLN A 46 -4.68 2.24 -4.46
N GLU A 47 -5.23 1.24 -3.76
CA GLU A 47 -6.41 1.44 -2.91
C GLU A 47 -6.13 2.43 -1.78
N ILE A 48 -4.98 2.32 -1.12
CA ILE A 48 -4.54 3.29 -0.09
C ILE A 48 -4.43 4.71 -0.68
N VAL A 49 -3.85 4.87 -1.88
CA VAL A 49 -3.74 6.16 -2.54
C VAL A 49 -5.11 6.75 -2.86
N ALA A 50 -6.04 5.93 -3.38
CA ALA A 50 -7.40 6.35 -3.71
C ALA A 50 -8.16 6.78 -2.45
N ASP A 51 -8.07 5.98 -1.39
CA ASP A 51 -8.70 6.26 -0.11
C ASP A 51 -8.14 7.52 0.58
N LEU A 52 -6.82 7.71 0.59
CA LEU A 52 -6.18 8.93 1.08
C LEU A 52 -6.48 10.16 0.22
N GLY A 53 -6.86 9.96 -1.04
CA GLY A 53 -7.28 11.01 -1.97
C GLY A 53 -8.75 11.40 -1.81
N ARG A 54 -9.56 10.58 -1.13
CA ARG A 54 -10.99 10.79 -0.96
C ARG A 54 -11.23 11.97 -0.01
N TYR A 55 -12.05 12.93 -0.46
CA TYR A 55 -12.55 13.98 0.44
C TYR A 55 -13.44 13.35 1.51
N GLN A 56 -13.16 13.68 2.78
CA GLN A 56 -13.95 13.25 3.92
C GLN A 56 -14.34 14.47 4.76
N THR A 57 -15.58 14.49 5.21
CA THR A 57 -16.05 15.41 6.25
C THR A 57 -15.49 14.99 7.62
N ALA A 58 -15.54 15.88 8.61
CA ALA A 58 -15.09 15.55 9.97
C ALA A 58 -15.86 14.37 10.59
N ALA A 59 -17.15 14.22 10.25
CA ALA A 59 -17.96 13.09 10.68
C ALA A 59 -17.47 11.78 10.05
N GLN A 60 -17.26 11.76 8.73
CA GLN A 60 -16.74 10.59 8.00
C GLN A 60 -15.35 10.18 8.49
N GLN A 61 -14.46 11.14 8.75
CA GLN A 61 -13.13 10.85 9.29
C GLN A 61 -13.21 10.22 10.69
N LYS A 62 -14.17 10.66 11.52
CA LYS A 62 -14.40 10.10 12.85
C LYS A 62 -14.92 8.67 12.77
N GLU A 63 -15.98 8.44 11.99
CA GLU A 63 -16.57 7.10 11.78
C GLU A 63 -15.52 6.11 11.28
N LYS A 64 -14.70 6.52 10.30
CA LYS A 64 -13.59 5.71 9.79
C LYS A 64 -12.54 5.37 10.85
N SER A 65 -12.18 6.33 11.69
CA SER A 65 -11.18 6.12 12.77
C SER A 65 -11.69 5.21 13.88
N GLU A 66 -13.01 5.14 14.07
CA GLU A 66 -13.69 4.25 15.02
C GLU A 66 -14.04 2.88 14.39
N GLY A 67 -13.74 2.67 13.10
CA GLY A 67 -14.07 1.43 12.37
C GLY A 67 -15.56 1.27 12.07
N GLN A 68 -16.31 2.36 12.00
CA GLN A 68 -17.75 2.40 11.71
C GLN A 68 -18.07 2.71 10.24
N ASP A 69 -17.06 3.10 9.44
CA ASP A 69 -17.14 3.22 7.98
C ASP A 69 -16.83 1.85 7.35
N PRO A 70 -17.71 1.28 6.50
CA PRO A 70 -17.53 -0.05 5.90
C PRO A 70 -16.35 -0.19 4.93
#